data_AF-A0A0A9VZ97-F1
#
_entry.id   AF-A0A0A9VZ97-F1
#
_cell.length_a   1.000
_cell.length_b   1.000
_cell.length_c   1.000
_cell.angle_alpha   90.00
_cell.angle_beta   90.00
_cell.angle_gamma   90.00
#
_symmetry.space_group_name_H-M   'P 1'
#
loop_
_entity.id
_entity.type
_entity.pdbx_description
1 polymer ?
#
loop_
_entity_poly.entity_id
_entity_poly.type
_entity_poly.pdbx_seq_one_letter_code
_entity_poly.pdbx_strand_id
1 'polypeptide(L)'
;VLGLGFPVCQANFFPNGVGVSQPGCDKGDISCQHSRVVALFIESIEPQSAFEVQECDGVPQGEHTTPCRPTNRTLMGEYANPEVSGLFYLETNANPPYSRG
;
A
#
# COMPACT_ATOMS: atom_id res chain seq x y z
N VAL A 1 -12.04 -10.97 -4.37
CA VAL A 1 -10.81 -10.15 -4.44
C VAL A 1 -10.18 -10.37 -5.81
N LEU A 2 -9.74 -9.31 -6.51
CA LEU A 2 -9.06 -9.39 -7.82
C LEU A 2 -7.53 -9.25 -7.73
N GLY A 3 -6.99 -8.93 -6.53
CA GLY A 3 -5.55 -8.83 -6.29
C GLY A 3 -4.91 -10.12 -5.81
N LEU A 4 -3.58 -10.16 -5.81
CA LEU A 4 -2.78 -11.23 -5.23
C LEU A 4 -2.48 -10.93 -3.76
N GLY A 5 -2.74 -11.90 -2.88
CA GLY A 5 -2.51 -11.78 -1.43
C GLY A 5 -1.15 -12.32 -0.97
N PHE A 6 -0.22 -12.58 -1.89
CA PHE A 6 1.10 -13.15 -1.62
C PHE A 6 2.17 -12.44 -2.47
N PRO A 7 3.43 -12.38 -2.00
CA PRO A 7 4.48 -11.63 -2.68
C PRO A 7 4.94 -12.32 -3.96
N VAL A 8 5.19 -11.53 -5.00
CA VAL A 8 5.68 -11.99 -6.32
C VAL A 8 6.81 -11.12 -6.88
N CYS A 9 7.15 -10.03 -6.21
CA CYS A 9 8.20 -9.08 -6.61
C CYS A 9 9.31 -8.99 -5.56
N GLN A 10 10.41 -8.31 -5.92
CA GLN A 10 11.50 -7.99 -4.99
C GLN A 10 11.00 -7.14 -3.81
N ALA A 11 10.26 -6.08 -4.10
CA ALA A 11 9.54 -5.27 -3.13
C ALA A 11 8.02 -5.40 -3.38
N ASN A 12 7.25 -5.56 -2.31
CA ASN A 12 5.79 -5.72 -2.39
C ASN A 12 5.14 -4.72 -1.44
N PHE A 13 4.19 -3.93 -1.95
CA PHE A 13 3.50 -2.89 -1.18
C PHE A 13 2.03 -3.28 -0.99
N PHE A 14 1.56 -3.19 0.25
CA PHE A 14 0.22 -3.61 0.66
C PHE A 14 -0.54 -2.44 1.30
N PRO A 15 -1.11 -1.52 0.50
CA PRO A 15 -1.91 -0.42 1.02
C PRO A 15 -3.13 -0.96 1.77
N ASN A 16 -3.24 -0.60 3.05
CA ASN A 16 -4.29 -1.01 3.97
C ASN A 16 -4.34 -2.53 4.25
N GLY A 17 -3.35 -3.30 3.78
CA GLY A 17 -3.23 -4.73 4.04
C GLY A 17 -4.11 -5.62 3.15
N VAL A 18 -3.80 -6.92 3.15
CA VAL A 18 -4.54 -7.93 2.40
C VAL A 18 -5.85 -8.27 3.09
N GLY A 19 -6.93 -8.41 2.32
CA GLY A 19 -8.25 -8.81 2.82
C GLY A 19 -9.04 -7.66 3.47
N VAL A 20 -8.52 -6.44 3.45
CA VAL A 20 -9.18 -5.23 3.96
C VAL A 20 -9.79 -4.45 2.79
N SER A 21 -11.02 -3.95 2.98
CA SER A 21 -11.62 -3.01 2.03
C SER A 21 -10.80 -1.72 1.98
N GLN A 22 -10.44 -1.28 0.78
CA GLN A 22 -9.79 0.02 0.62
C GLN A 22 -10.69 1.14 1.17
N PRO A 23 -10.15 2.09 1.97
CA PRO A 23 -10.90 3.23 2.45
C PRO A 23 -11.63 3.96 1.31
N GLY A 24 -12.87 4.39 1.55
CA GLY A 24 -13.70 5.05 0.56
C GLY A 24 -14.33 4.12 -0.50
N CYS A 25 -14.14 2.81 -0.40
CA CYS A 25 -14.88 1.82 -1.20
C CYS A 25 -15.87 1.05 -0.33
N ASP A 26 -17.07 0.80 -0.86
CA ASP A 26 -18.06 -0.03 -0.18
C ASP A 26 -17.57 -1.48 -0.01
N LYS A 27 -18.04 -2.15 1.04
CA LYS A 27 -17.77 -3.58 1.25
C LYS A 27 -18.38 -4.38 0.10
N GLY A 28 -17.54 -5.09 -0.65
CA GLY A 28 -17.97 -5.89 -1.80
C GLY A 28 -17.93 -5.15 -3.13
N ASP A 29 -17.62 -3.84 -3.16
CA ASP A 29 -17.29 -3.15 -4.40
C ASP A 29 -15.86 -3.50 -4.83
N ILE A 30 -15.74 -4.68 -5.43
CA ILE A 30 -14.48 -5.24 -5.91
C ILE A 30 -13.85 -4.33 -6.97
N SER A 31 -14.64 -3.59 -7.75
CA SER A 31 -14.14 -2.70 -8.80
C SER A 31 -13.47 -1.47 -8.20
N CYS A 32 -14.09 -0.81 -7.22
CA CYS A 32 -13.48 0.30 -6.50
C CYS A 32 -12.20 -0.15 -5.78
N GLN A 33 -12.26 -1.27 -5.06
CA GLN A 33 -11.12 -1.78 -4.30
C GLN A 33 -9.94 -2.14 -5.22
N HIS A 34 -10.21 -2.75 -6.37
CA HIS A 34 -9.17 -3.14 -7.32
C HIS A 34 -8.57 -1.94 -8.05
N SER A 35 -9.41 -0.99 -8.49
CA SER A 35 -8.96 0.19 -9.23
C SER A 35 -8.22 1.22 -8.37
N ARG A 36 -8.33 1.15 -7.04
CA ARG A 36 -7.64 2.04 -6.10
C ARG A 36 -6.14 2.14 -6.36
N VAL A 37 -5.48 1.06 -6.77
CA VAL A 37 -4.03 1.04 -7.07
C VAL A 37 -3.63 2.09 -8.11
N VAL A 38 -4.50 2.36 -9.10
CA VAL A 38 -4.26 3.35 -10.15
C VAL A 38 -4.24 4.75 -9.55
N ALA A 39 -5.21 5.06 -8.69
CA ALA A 39 -5.31 6.37 -8.04
C ALA A 39 -4.15 6.63 -7.08
N LEU A 40 -3.72 5.61 -6.31
CA LEU A 40 -2.56 5.71 -5.43
C LEU A 40 -1.27 5.94 -6.22
N PHE A 41 -1.08 5.20 -7.32
CA PHE A 41 0.12 5.36 -8.15
C PHE A 41 0.14 6.74 -8.83
N ILE A 42 -0.98 7.20 -9.39
CA ILE A 42 -1.08 8.55 -9.98
C ILE A 42 -0.72 9.62 -8.95
N GLU A 43 -1.23 9.52 -7.72
CA GLU A 43 -0.89 10.48 -6.66
C GLU A 43 0.59 10.42 -6.29
N SER A 44 1.22 9.24 -6.29
CA SER A 44 2.64 9.09 -5.92
C SER A 44 3.63 9.80 -6.85
N ILE A 45 3.19 10.21 -8.04
CA ILE A 45 3.99 10.96 -9.00
C ILE A 45 4.19 12.40 -8.53
N GLU A 46 3.22 12.98 -7.79
CA GLU A 46 3.32 14.33 -7.24
C GLU A 46 4.43 14.36 -6.17
N PRO A 47 5.49 15.18 -6.33
CA PRO A 47 6.61 15.22 -5.38
C PRO A 47 6.22 15.53 -3.93
N GLN A 48 5.08 16.20 -3.71
CA GLN A 48 4.55 16.52 -2.39
C GLN A 48 3.80 15.34 -1.73
N SER A 49 3.43 14.32 -2.49
CA SER A 49 2.69 13.15 -2.02
C SER A 49 3.65 12.04 -1.61
N ALA A 50 3.87 11.89 -0.30
CA ALA A 50 4.69 10.82 0.27
C ALA A 50 3.81 9.66 0.74
N PHE A 51 3.98 8.49 0.13
CA PHE A 51 3.43 7.25 0.65
C PHE A 51 4.50 6.56 1.50
N GLU A 52 4.66 7.06 2.73
CA GLU A 52 5.53 6.46 3.73
C GLU A 52 5.07 5.04 4.08
N VAL A 53 6.05 4.15 4.33
CA VAL A 53 5.79 2.73 4.53
C VAL A 53 6.43 2.20 5.81
N GLN A 54 5.92 1.07 6.26
CA GLN A 54 6.49 0.24 7.30
C GLN A 54 6.99 -1.08 6.67
N GLU A 55 8.18 -1.51 7.03
CA GLU A 55 8.72 -2.82 6.62
C GLU A 55 8.19 -3.89 7.57
N CYS A 56 7.65 -4.98 7.01
CA CYS A 56 6.99 -6.05 7.75
C CYS A 56 7.74 -7.38 7.64
N ASP A 57 7.72 -8.17 8.71
CA ASP A 57 8.38 -9.49 8.78
C ASP A 57 7.60 -10.58 7.98
N GLY A 58 6.48 -10.22 7.35
CA GLY A 58 5.49 -11.11 6.73
C GLY A 58 4.38 -10.31 6.03
N VAL A 59 3.51 -11.00 5.29
CA VAL A 59 2.44 -10.34 4.53
C VAL A 59 1.45 -9.68 5.48
N PRO A 60 1.25 -8.35 5.42
CA PRO A 60 0.31 -7.66 6.29
C PRO A 60 -1.13 -8.02 5.87
N GLN A 61 -1.83 -8.73 6.76
CA GLN A 61 -3.23 -9.12 6.61
C GLN A 61 -4.07 -8.42 7.68
N GLY A 62 -5.22 -7.87 7.29
CA GLY A 62 -6.07 -7.15 8.24
C GLY A 62 -5.35 -5.98 8.91
N GLU A 63 -5.75 -5.68 10.15
CA GLU A 63 -5.09 -4.72 11.05
C GLU A 63 -4.02 -5.41 11.93
N HIS A 64 -3.11 -6.17 11.33
CA HIS A 64 -1.87 -6.70 11.96
C HIS A 64 -1.97 -8.06 12.69
N THR A 65 -1.37 -9.09 12.07
CA THR A 65 -0.86 -10.30 12.75
C THR A 65 0.68 -10.42 12.68
N THR A 66 1.34 -9.57 11.88
CA THR A 66 2.80 -9.55 11.66
C THR A 66 3.36 -8.19 12.10
N PRO A 67 4.49 -8.14 12.83
CA PRO A 67 5.18 -6.90 13.15
C PRO A 67 5.59 -6.11 11.90
N CYS A 68 5.32 -4.82 11.91
CA CYS A 68 5.79 -3.86 10.94
C CYS A 68 6.48 -2.70 11.66
N ARG A 69 7.52 -2.13 11.06
CA ARG A 69 8.32 -1.05 11.65
C ARG A 69 8.49 0.08 10.63
N PRO A 70 8.33 1.35 11.03
CA PRO A 70 8.60 2.48 10.13
C PRO A 70 9.98 2.39 9.48
N THR A 71 10.07 2.72 8.21
CA THR A 71 11.32 2.69 7.44
C THR A 71 11.39 3.87 6.48
N ASN A 72 12.58 4.41 6.27
CA ASN A 72 12.85 5.47 5.28
C ASN A 72 13.60 4.93 4.05
N ARG A 73 13.68 3.60 3.90
CA ARG A 73 14.44 2.95 2.82
C ARG A 73 13.77 3.09 1.45
N THR A 74 12.46 3.30 1.42
CA THR A 74 11.65 3.44 0.20
C THR A 74 10.37 4.20 0.50
N LEU A 75 9.74 4.72 -0.56
CA LEU A 75 8.32 5.08 -0.59
C LEU A 75 7.54 4.03 -1.40
N MET A 76 6.21 4.05 -1.35
CA MET A 76 5.39 3.36 -2.34
C MET A 76 5.15 4.27 -3.55
N GLY A 77 5.23 3.72 -4.77
CA GLY A 77 4.85 4.43 -6.00
C GLY A 77 6.05 4.84 -6.85
N GLU A 78 5.96 5.99 -7.53
CA GLU A 78 6.97 6.49 -8.49
C GLU A 78 8.38 6.57 -7.89
N TYR A 79 8.48 7.05 -6.64
CA TYR A 79 9.74 7.21 -5.91
C TYR A 79 10.14 5.97 -5.09
N ALA A 80 9.62 4.79 -5.43
CA ALA A 80 10.05 3.55 -4.81
C ALA A 80 11.54 3.28 -5.10
N ASN A 81 12.28 2.89 -4.08
CA ASN A 81 13.70 2.57 -4.23
C ASN A 81 13.83 1.22 -4.97
N PRO A 82 14.42 1.17 -6.18
CA PRO A 82 14.49 -0.05 -6.97
C PRO A 82 15.42 -1.11 -6.37
N GLU A 83 16.26 -0.75 -5.40
CA GLU A 83 17.20 -1.67 -4.75
C GLU A 83 16.61 -2.34 -3.50
N VAL A 84 15.46 -1.87 -2.99
CA VAL A 84 14.87 -2.47 -1.79
C VAL A 84 14.21 -3.81 -2.10
N SER A 85 14.28 -4.69 -1.12
CA SER A 85 13.56 -5.96 -1.12
C SER A 85 12.79 -6.08 0.18
N GLY A 86 11.59 -6.65 0.14
CA GLY A 86 10.78 -6.83 1.34
C GLY A 86 9.29 -6.68 1.13
N LEU A 87 8.59 -6.61 2.25
CA LEU A 87 7.15 -6.47 2.36
C LEU A 87 6.86 -5.16 3.07
N PHE A 88 6.10 -4.29 2.42
CA PHE A 88 5.86 -2.93 2.87
C PHE A 88 4.38 -2.70 3.06
N TYR A 89 4.02 -2.14 4.20
CA TYR A 89 2.66 -1.77 4.56
C TYR A 89 2.54 -0.26 4.69
N LEU A 90 1.36 0.26 4.39
CA LEU A 90 1.00 1.65 4.60
C LEU A 90 -0.52 1.78 4.71
N GLU A 91 -0.98 2.87 5.30
CA GLU A 91 -2.39 3.22 5.33
C GLU A 91 -2.67 4.40 4.40
N THR A 92 -3.88 4.47 3.86
CA THR A 92 -4.31 5.57 2.99
C THR A 92 -5.59 6.23 3.52
N ASN A 93 -5.85 7.46 3.07
CA ASN A 93 -7.13 8.11 3.29
C ASN A 93 -8.21 7.53 2.35
N ALA A 94 -9.48 7.81 2.66
CA ALA A 94 -10.61 7.42 1.82
C ALA A 94 -10.73 8.26 0.53
N ASN A 95 -10.21 9.49 0.57
CA ASN A 95 -10.28 10.49 -0.50
C ASN A 95 -8.90 11.14 -0.68
N PRO A 96 -8.61 11.73 -1.87
CA PRO A 96 -7.37 12.47 -2.09
C PRO A 96 -7.23 13.67 -1.13
N PRO A 97 -6.01 14.01 -0.69
CA PRO A 97 -4.79 13.23 -0.86
C PRO A 97 -4.89 11.90 -0.09
N TYR A 98 -4.59 10.79 -0.75
CA TYR A 98 -4.62 9.45 -0.18
C TYR A 98 -3.43 9.20 0.75
N SER A 99 -2.29 9.82 0.44
CA SER A 99 -1.11 9.85 1.31
C SER A 99 -1.44 10.47 2.68
N ARG A 100 -0.78 9.99 3.74
CA ARG A 100 -1.04 10.42 5.13
C ARG A 100 0.01 11.37 5.70
N GLY A 101 1.05 11.71 4.95
CA GLY A 101 2.20 12.46 5.45
C GLY A 101 3.14 11.50 6.14
#